data_AF-A0A064CP14-F1
#
_entry.id   AF-A0A064CP14-F1
#
_cell.length_a   1.000
_cell.length_b   1.000
_cell.length_c   1.000
_cell.angle_alpha   90.00
_cell.angle_beta   90.00
_cell.angle_gamma   90.00
#
_symmetry.space_group_name_H-M   'P 1'
#
loop_
_entity.id
_entity.type
_entity.pdbx_description
1 polymer ?
#
loop_
_entity_poly.entity_id
_entity_poly.type
_entity_poly.pdbx_seq_one_letter_code
_entity_poly.pdbx_strand_id
1 'polypeptide(L)'
;MQGHDMTTESNGFAGDTGPLAIWTDRLDAFCAALDAIDADDPFDYCADAWEIWQGAAAADPPPHDDPAILVVLGTLQSLAHAMTSATLDYYRTADVRDRMTAAAMHTSIKHCLGTLRRECGRWLQEGGPPADEINARTISTVASLQASGARPTVDTGITFDKVCALTNAENKRYREAYGRLRTMVNRESLQHIVITSDILTDVVSGVVLDLQTTHGSTFDERINDERRRKIGSALAAVIAAVHSHRQRSIASASKTFGHNSPQSQAVDALFHDLAESSFDYRWLSELNEWMQHDESNALRYQFTARRHDEPHVDVHLDRHRMAARANQPGTRWPAPGELAALGRDPSVLDMVKGIQPKLTALQGQIDNILYPTVAEDVAAVKELIGRFGGEKGMDAVKSAPGATHEPWTPPHLSPRVLSFVRNFDNRH
;
A
#
# COMPACT_ATOMS: atom_id res chain seq x y z
N MET A 1 -53.36 58.21 2.21
CA MET A 1 -53.91 56.88 2.54
C MET A 1 -53.23 55.86 1.67
N GLN A 2 -52.43 55.01 2.30
CA GLN A 2 -51.71 53.89 1.72
C GLN A 2 -52.67 52.86 1.15
N GLY A 3 -52.40 52.38 -0.06
CA GLY A 3 -52.91 51.11 -0.56
C GLY A 3 -51.78 50.10 -0.50
N HIS A 4 -51.93 49.09 0.36
CA HIS A 4 -51.13 47.87 0.36
C HIS A 4 -51.26 47.18 -0.99
N ASP A 5 -50.12 46.80 -1.58
CA ASP A 5 -50.06 45.64 -2.44
C ASP A 5 -49.04 44.67 -1.86
N MET A 6 -49.53 43.47 -1.55
CA MET A 6 -48.78 42.36 -0.98
C MET A 6 -48.10 41.63 -2.14
N THR A 7 -46.79 41.81 -2.28
CA THR A 7 -45.94 40.81 -2.93
C THR A 7 -45.26 39.98 -1.86
N THR A 8 -45.89 38.84 -1.57
CA THR A 8 -45.31 37.71 -0.86
C THR A 8 -44.07 37.25 -1.61
N GLU A 9 -42.89 37.65 -1.12
CA GLU A 9 -41.64 37.04 -1.53
C GLU A 9 -41.62 35.60 -1.03
N SER A 10 -41.58 34.70 -2.01
CA SER A 10 -41.36 33.28 -1.85
C SER A 10 -39.96 33.07 -1.27
N ASN A 11 -39.90 32.81 0.04
CA ASN A 11 -38.72 32.26 0.70
C ASN A 11 -38.42 30.86 0.13
N GLY A 12 -37.59 30.83 -0.91
CA GLY A 12 -37.07 29.61 -1.52
C GLY A 12 -35.77 29.15 -0.86
N PHE A 13 -35.88 28.12 -0.02
CA PHE A 13 -34.94 27.00 0.13
C PHE A 13 -33.46 27.22 -0.26
N ALA A 14 -32.73 27.96 0.56
CA ALA A 14 -31.33 27.68 0.93
C ALA A 14 -31.08 28.46 2.23
N GLY A 15 -31.03 27.76 3.36
CA GLY A 15 -30.54 28.40 4.60
C GLY A 15 -29.13 28.90 4.34
N ASP A 16 -28.88 30.17 4.65
CA ASP A 16 -27.60 30.83 4.49
C ASP A 16 -26.60 30.23 5.50
N THR A 17 -26.12 29.02 5.23
CA THR A 17 -25.09 28.34 6.01
C THR A 17 -23.76 28.98 5.65
N GLY A 18 -23.21 29.76 6.59
CA GLY A 18 -21.93 30.45 6.40
C GLY A 18 -20.80 29.51 5.96
N PRO A 19 -19.73 30.03 5.32
CA PRO A 19 -18.66 29.23 4.71
C PRO A 19 -18.07 28.15 5.63
N LEU A 20 -17.94 28.44 6.93
CA LEU A 20 -17.50 27.49 7.95
C LEU A 20 -18.41 26.24 8.06
N ALA A 21 -19.73 26.39 8.00
CA ALA A 21 -20.66 25.26 8.09
C ALA A 21 -20.52 24.35 6.86
N ILE A 22 -20.44 24.93 5.67
CA ILE A 22 -20.21 24.20 4.40
C ILE A 22 -18.90 23.41 4.47
N TRP A 23 -17.83 24.04 4.93
CA TRP A 23 -16.52 23.40 5.04
C TRP A 23 -16.43 22.35 6.15
N THR A 24 -17.22 22.49 7.20
CA THR A 24 -17.39 21.46 8.23
C THR A 24 -18.11 20.23 7.66
N ASP A 25 -19.19 20.43 6.91
CA ASP A 25 -19.90 19.33 6.23
C ASP A 25 -19.01 18.62 5.20
N ARG A 26 -18.16 19.37 4.48
CA ARG A 26 -17.16 18.79 3.57
C ARG A 26 -16.11 17.98 4.31
N LEU A 27 -15.64 18.44 5.47
CA LEU A 27 -14.72 17.67 6.31
C LEU A 27 -15.37 16.36 6.79
N ASP A 28 -16.65 16.39 7.15
CA ASP A 28 -17.42 15.21 7.55
C ASP A 28 -17.56 14.22 6.39
N ALA A 29 -17.91 14.72 5.19
CA ALA A 29 -17.98 13.91 3.97
C ALA A 29 -16.62 13.32 3.60
N PHE A 30 -15.53 14.10 3.74
CA PHE A 30 -14.18 13.62 3.51
C PHE A 30 -13.80 12.51 4.50
N CYS A 31 -14.11 12.67 5.79
CA CYS A 31 -13.86 11.63 6.80
C CYS A 31 -14.61 10.33 6.50
N ALA A 32 -15.80 10.39 5.89
CA ALA A 32 -16.52 9.21 5.42
C ALA A 32 -15.89 8.63 4.14
N ALA A 33 -15.44 9.48 3.21
CA ALA A 33 -14.76 9.03 1.99
C ALA A 33 -13.44 8.30 2.28
N LEU A 34 -12.76 8.63 3.37
CA LEU A 34 -11.56 7.92 3.84
C LEU A 34 -11.79 6.42 4.09
N ASP A 35 -13.02 5.99 4.40
CA ASP A 35 -13.38 4.56 4.56
C ASP A 35 -13.47 3.82 3.22
N ALA A 36 -13.66 4.55 2.13
CA ALA A 36 -13.80 3.97 0.79
C ALA A 36 -12.46 3.93 0.02
N ILE A 37 -11.38 4.49 0.57
CA ILE A 37 -10.05 4.43 -0.04
C ILE A 37 -9.51 3.00 0.12
N ASP A 38 -9.53 2.27 -0.98
CA ASP A 38 -8.95 0.93 -1.11
C ASP A 38 -7.49 1.06 -1.55
N ALA A 39 -6.60 1.23 -0.57
CA ALA A 39 -5.16 1.34 -0.79
C ALA A 39 -4.41 0.25 0.00
N ASP A 40 -3.51 -0.45 -0.70
CA ASP A 40 -2.69 -1.52 -0.12
C ASP A 40 -1.55 -0.97 0.78
N ASP A 41 -1.11 0.28 0.59
CA ASP A 41 0.02 0.87 1.30
C ASP A 41 -0.25 2.30 1.83
N PRO A 42 0.44 2.74 2.90
CA PRO A 42 0.18 4.02 3.56
C PRO A 42 0.47 5.25 2.69
N PHE A 43 1.35 5.16 1.70
CA PHE A 43 1.66 6.28 0.80
C PHE A 43 0.54 6.45 -0.23
N ASP A 44 0.03 5.36 -0.80
CA ASP A 44 -1.12 5.36 -1.71
C ASP A 44 -2.36 5.89 -1.00
N TYR A 45 -2.61 5.41 0.22
CA TYR A 45 -3.69 5.92 1.06
C TYR A 45 -3.60 7.44 1.29
N CYS A 46 -2.42 7.95 1.68
CA CYS A 46 -2.22 9.38 1.89
C CYS A 46 -2.37 10.21 0.61
N ALA A 47 -1.91 9.70 -0.53
CA ALA A 47 -1.98 10.42 -1.79
C ALA A 47 -3.42 10.51 -2.31
N ASP A 48 -4.17 9.42 -2.26
CA ASP A 48 -5.58 9.42 -2.66
C ASP A 48 -6.40 10.35 -1.75
N ALA A 49 -6.17 10.28 -0.44
CA ALA A 49 -6.77 11.20 0.52
C ALA A 49 -6.41 12.67 0.24
N TRP A 50 -5.16 12.93 -0.13
CA TRP A 50 -4.68 14.26 -0.51
C TRP A 50 -5.39 14.78 -1.76
N GLU A 51 -5.47 13.98 -2.83
CA GLU A 51 -6.12 14.35 -4.08
C GLU A 51 -7.61 14.63 -3.89
N ILE A 52 -8.32 13.80 -3.12
CA ILE A 52 -9.75 13.99 -2.82
C ILE A 52 -9.97 15.34 -2.12
N TRP A 53 -9.22 15.62 -1.05
CA TRP A 53 -9.40 16.86 -0.28
C TRP A 53 -8.98 18.10 -1.07
N GLN A 54 -7.86 18.02 -1.77
CA GLN A 54 -7.34 19.14 -2.55
C GLN A 54 -8.25 19.45 -3.76
N GLY A 55 -8.84 18.43 -4.38
CA GLY A 55 -9.83 18.61 -5.45
C GLY A 55 -11.06 19.39 -4.98
N ALA A 56 -11.55 19.10 -3.77
CA ALA A 56 -12.64 19.87 -3.16
C ALA A 56 -12.26 21.32 -2.88
N ALA A 57 -11.05 21.57 -2.34
CA ALA A 57 -10.56 22.93 -2.06
C ALA A 57 -10.27 23.76 -3.30
N ALA A 58 -9.82 23.13 -4.40
CA ALA A 58 -9.57 23.81 -5.66
C ALA A 58 -10.87 24.18 -6.39
N ALA A 59 -11.90 23.33 -6.29
CA ALA A 59 -13.18 23.55 -6.97
C ALA A 59 -13.96 24.73 -6.39
N ASP A 60 -13.85 24.96 -5.08
CA ASP A 60 -14.61 26.00 -4.38
C ASP A 60 -13.85 26.49 -3.14
N PRO A 61 -12.84 27.37 -3.31
CA PRO A 61 -11.93 27.78 -2.23
C PRO A 61 -12.64 28.65 -1.17
N PRO A 62 -12.32 28.48 0.13
CA PRO A 62 -12.89 29.30 1.19
C PRO A 62 -12.38 30.76 1.15
N PRO A 63 -13.14 31.72 1.70
CA PRO A 63 -12.66 33.08 1.92
C PRO A 63 -11.43 33.11 2.85
N HIS A 64 -10.49 34.03 2.60
CA HIS A 64 -9.22 34.12 3.32
C HIS A 64 -9.34 34.63 4.76
N ASP A 65 -10.43 35.32 5.07
CA ASP A 65 -10.76 35.94 6.35
C ASP A 65 -11.81 35.14 7.14
N ASP A 66 -12.22 33.97 6.63
CA ASP A 66 -13.21 33.09 7.27
C ASP A 66 -12.52 31.89 7.94
N PRO A 67 -12.98 31.43 9.14
CA PRO A 67 -12.48 30.22 9.79
C PRO A 67 -12.44 28.96 8.91
N ALA A 68 -13.25 28.90 7.85
CA ALA A 68 -13.22 27.85 6.82
C ALA A 68 -11.82 27.62 6.22
N ILE A 69 -10.97 28.66 6.10
CA ILE A 69 -9.60 28.51 5.62
C ILE A 69 -8.77 27.61 6.56
N LEU A 70 -9.02 27.67 7.87
CA LEU A 70 -8.34 26.85 8.86
C LEU A 70 -8.78 25.39 8.79
N VAL A 71 -10.03 25.13 8.35
CA VAL A 71 -10.52 23.76 8.09
C VAL A 71 -9.77 23.14 6.92
N VAL A 72 -9.65 23.88 5.80
CA VAL A 72 -8.92 23.41 4.62
C VAL A 72 -7.45 23.15 4.94
N LEU A 73 -6.79 24.12 5.57
CA LEU A 73 -5.36 24.04 5.90
C LEU A 73 -5.07 23.00 6.99
N GLY A 74 -5.93 22.89 8.00
CA GLY A 74 -5.78 21.91 9.08
C GLY A 74 -5.89 20.46 8.60
N THR A 75 -6.79 20.20 7.64
CA THR A 75 -6.91 18.88 7.00
C THR A 75 -5.66 18.57 6.16
N LEU A 76 -5.18 19.51 5.35
CA LEU A 76 -3.93 19.35 4.60
C LEU A 76 -2.74 19.11 5.54
N GLN A 77 -2.66 19.84 6.66
CA GLN A 77 -1.60 19.66 7.65
C GLN A 77 -1.63 18.27 8.28
N SER A 78 -2.82 17.76 8.57
CA SER A 78 -3.02 16.42 9.12
C SER A 78 -2.52 15.35 8.14
N LEU A 79 -2.89 15.47 6.85
CA LEU A 79 -2.42 14.56 5.81
C LEU A 79 -0.90 14.63 5.61
N ALA A 80 -0.31 15.83 5.67
CA ALA A 80 1.13 16.02 5.51
C ALA A 80 1.92 15.41 6.68
N HIS A 81 1.42 15.57 7.91
CA HIS A 81 1.99 14.91 9.09
C HIS A 81 1.94 13.39 8.98
N ALA A 82 0.81 12.86 8.51
CA ALA A 82 0.62 11.43 8.32
C ALA A 82 1.63 10.89 7.28
N MET A 83 1.73 11.54 6.12
CA MET A 83 2.69 11.19 5.07
C MET A 83 4.16 11.31 5.52
N THR A 84 4.51 12.35 6.29
CA THR A 84 5.85 12.50 6.88
C THR A 84 6.14 11.36 7.85
N SER A 85 5.15 10.95 8.64
CA SER A 85 5.27 9.83 9.58
C SER A 85 5.48 8.51 8.85
N ALA A 86 4.77 8.24 7.75
CA ALA A 86 5.01 7.07 6.88
C ALA A 86 6.40 7.06 6.30
N THR A 87 6.86 8.22 5.85
CA THR A 87 8.19 8.36 5.25
C THR A 87 9.28 8.08 6.29
N LEU A 88 9.17 8.67 7.48
CA LEU A 88 10.14 8.47 8.56
C LEU A 88 10.14 7.03 9.05
N ASP A 89 8.96 6.44 9.23
CA ASP A 89 8.83 5.04 9.63
C ASP A 89 9.44 4.10 8.58
N TYR A 90 9.17 4.32 7.29
CA TYR A 90 9.75 3.52 6.21
C TYR A 90 11.30 3.47 6.24
N TYR A 91 11.95 4.59 6.58
CA TYR A 91 13.41 4.66 6.66
C TYR A 91 14.00 4.20 8.00
N ARG A 92 13.27 4.39 9.11
CA ARG A 92 13.77 4.09 10.46
C ARG A 92 13.50 2.65 10.86
N THR A 93 12.42 2.07 10.35
CA THR A 93 11.98 0.74 10.68
C THR A 93 12.63 -0.23 9.70
N ALA A 94 13.73 -0.84 10.17
CA ALA A 94 14.57 -1.76 9.40
C ALA A 94 13.77 -2.98 8.92
N ASP A 95 12.89 -3.48 9.80
CA ASP A 95 11.98 -4.56 9.49
C ASP A 95 10.76 -4.04 8.73
N VAL A 96 10.51 -4.59 7.54
CA VAL A 96 9.36 -4.19 6.72
C VAL A 96 8.03 -4.55 7.42
N ARG A 97 8.04 -5.52 8.35
CA ARG A 97 6.87 -5.99 9.11
C ARG A 97 6.34 -4.98 10.11
N ASP A 98 7.27 -4.24 10.71
CA ASP A 98 6.95 -3.25 11.73
C ASP A 98 6.62 -1.89 11.12
N ARG A 99 6.72 -1.77 9.79
CA ARG A 99 6.38 -0.53 9.09
C ARG A 99 4.89 -0.25 9.19
N MET A 100 4.58 1.04 9.17
CA MET A 100 3.22 1.54 9.23
C MET A 100 2.39 1.00 8.07
N THR A 101 1.24 0.43 8.39
CA THR A 101 0.29 -0.10 7.41
C THR A 101 -0.71 0.97 6.97
N ALA A 102 -1.42 0.74 5.86
CA ALA A 102 -2.52 1.60 5.42
C ALA A 102 -3.62 1.74 6.50
N ALA A 103 -3.89 0.67 7.26
CA ALA A 103 -4.86 0.70 8.35
C ALA A 103 -4.39 1.55 9.55
N ALA A 104 -3.10 1.47 9.90
CA ALA A 104 -2.51 2.33 10.92
C ALA A 104 -2.51 3.81 10.48
N MET A 105 -2.23 4.06 9.20
CA MET A 105 -2.30 5.37 8.57
C MET A 105 -3.72 5.95 8.62
N HIS A 106 -4.72 5.18 8.18
CA HIS A 106 -6.14 5.53 8.24
C HIS A 106 -6.53 5.95 9.66
N THR A 107 -6.15 5.14 10.66
CA THR A 107 -6.48 5.40 12.06
C THR A 107 -5.83 6.70 12.54
N SER A 108 -4.58 6.96 12.17
CA SER A 108 -3.84 8.18 12.49
C SER A 108 -4.52 9.42 11.88
N ILE A 109 -4.84 9.38 10.58
CA ILE A 109 -5.52 10.48 9.89
C ILE A 109 -6.87 10.77 10.53
N LYS A 110 -7.72 9.75 10.75
CA LYS A 110 -9.02 9.94 11.41
C LYS A 110 -8.88 10.53 12.81
N HIS A 111 -7.86 10.14 13.56
CA HIS A 111 -7.62 10.71 14.88
C HIS A 111 -7.29 12.22 14.78
N CYS A 112 -6.40 12.61 13.87
CA CYS A 112 -6.06 14.02 13.63
C CYS A 112 -7.27 14.84 13.17
N LEU A 113 -8.01 14.35 12.18
CA LEU A 113 -9.22 15.01 11.68
C LEU A 113 -10.34 15.07 12.73
N GLY A 114 -10.43 14.07 13.62
CA GLY A 114 -11.34 14.10 14.75
C GLY A 114 -11.08 15.25 15.71
N THR A 115 -9.82 15.69 15.87
CA THR A 115 -9.48 16.88 16.64
C THR A 115 -9.94 18.15 15.92
N LEU A 116 -9.70 18.25 14.61
CA LEU A 116 -10.13 19.39 13.80
C LEU A 116 -11.67 19.52 13.77
N ARG A 117 -12.40 18.40 13.63
CA ARG A 117 -13.87 18.39 13.69
C ARG A 117 -14.42 18.93 15.01
N ARG A 118 -13.78 18.61 16.14
CA ARG A 118 -14.16 19.15 17.45
C ARG A 118 -13.92 20.67 17.52
N GLU A 119 -12.85 21.17 16.92
CA GLU A 119 -12.60 22.62 16.83
C GLU A 119 -13.65 23.31 15.95
N CYS A 120 -13.98 22.75 14.79
CA CYS A 120 -15.03 23.28 13.90
C CYS A 120 -16.39 23.35 14.60
N GLY A 121 -16.77 22.27 15.32
CA GLY A 121 -17.99 22.24 16.10
C GLY A 121 -18.03 23.30 17.20
N ARG A 122 -16.88 23.59 17.83
CA ARG A 122 -16.77 24.69 18.80
C ARG A 122 -16.96 26.05 18.13
N TRP A 123 -16.32 26.30 16.98
CA TRP A 123 -16.46 27.56 16.25
C TRP A 123 -17.89 27.81 15.76
N LEU A 124 -18.63 26.77 15.38
CA LEU A 124 -20.03 26.87 15.01
C LEU A 124 -20.95 27.22 16.20
N GLN A 125 -20.58 26.82 17.43
CA GLN A 125 -21.38 27.06 18.63
C GLN A 125 -21.01 28.36 19.36
N GLU A 126 -19.73 28.66 19.46
CA GLU A 126 -19.17 29.75 20.27
C GLU A 126 -18.79 30.97 19.43
N GLY A 127 -18.79 30.84 18.10
CA GLY A 127 -18.27 31.83 17.16
C GLY A 127 -16.85 31.49 16.71
N GLY A 128 -16.53 31.89 15.47
CA GLY A 128 -15.21 31.67 14.88
C GLY A 128 -14.10 32.47 15.59
N PRO A 129 -12.82 32.03 15.46
CA PRO A 129 -11.69 32.79 15.95
C PRO A 129 -11.64 34.19 15.31
N PRO A 130 -11.11 35.21 16.02
CA PRO A 130 -11.00 36.55 15.47
C PRO A 130 -10.02 36.59 14.28
N ALA A 131 -10.17 37.57 13.40
CA ALA A 131 -9.45 37.63 12.12
C ALA A 131 -7.91 37.67 12.26
N ASP A 132 -7.40 38.28 13.33
CA ASP A 132 -5.98 38.28 13.68
C ASP A 132 -5.47 36.88 14.06
N GLU A 133 -6.28 36.12 14.82
CA GLU A 133 -5.98 34.72 15.12
C GLU A 133 -6.06 33.84 13.87
N ILE A 134 -7.07 34.03 13.00
CA ILE A 134 -7.19 33.31 11.72
C ILE A 134 -5.93 33.53 10.88
N ASN A 135 -5.48 34.77 10.75
CA ASN A 135 -4.29 35.09 9.97
C ASN A 135 -3.03 34.48 10.60
N ALA A 136 -2.85 34.60 11.92
CA ALA A 136 -1.70 34.02 12.62
C ALA A 136 -1.64 32.49 12.50
N ARG A 137 -2.78 31.80 12.66
CA ARG A 137 -2.87 30.34 12.50
C ARG A 137 -2.66 29.93 11.05
N THR A 138 -3.21 30.67 10.09
CA THR A 138 -2.98 30.44 8.66
C THR A 138 -1.49 30.49 8.34
N ILE A 139 -0.78 31.54 8.77
CA ILE A 139 0.67 31.67 8.57
C ILE A 139 1.43 30.50 9.20
N SER A 140 1.10 30.13 10.44
CA SER A 140 1.74 29.02 11.16
C SER A 140 1.52 27.67 10.48
N THR A 141 0.28 27.36 10.11
CA THR A 141 -0.09 26.10 9.44
C THR A 141 0.57 26.01 8.07
N VAL A 142 0.60 27.11 7.32
CA VAL A 142 1.29 27.16 6.03
C VAL A 142 2.80 26.95 6.21
N ALA A 143 3.43 27.57 7.22
CA ALA A 143 4.85 27.33 7.51
C ALA A 143 5.14 25.87 7.88
N SER A 144 4.26 25.23 8.67
CA SER A 144 4.38 23.79 9.02
C SER A 144 4.21 22.87 7.81
N LEU A 145 3.25 23.18 6.95
CA LEU A 145 3.03 22.53 5.67
C LEU A 145 4.28 22.67 4.78
N GLN A 146 4.82 23.88 4.66
CA GLN A 146 6.04 24.17 3.92
C GLN A 146 7.28 23.48 4.47
N ALA A 147 7.37 23.21 5.78
CA ALA A 147 8.46 22.44 6.37
C ALA A 147 8.34 20.93 6.11
N SER A 148 7.13 20.43 5.88
CA SER A 148 6.83 19.02 5.61
C SER A 148 6.81 18.66 4.12
N GLY A 149 6.89 19.64 3.22
CA GLY A 149 6.87 19.44 1.77
C GLY A 149 5.53 19.55 1.12
N ALA A 150 4.48 19.70 1.90
CA ALA A 150 3.17 20.01 1.38
C ALA A 150 2.98 21.52 1.33
N ARG A 151 2.88 22.15 0.17
CA ARG A 151 2.47 23.57 0.12
C ARG A 151 0.94 23.64 -0.11
N PRO A 152 0.18 24.43 0.65
CA PRO A 152 -1.18 24.78 0.27
C PRO A 152 -1.11 25.87 -0.81
N THR A 153 -2.07 25.87 -1.75
CA THR A 153 -2.11 26.80 -2.90
C THR A 153 -2.33 28.27 -2.53
N VAL A 154 -2.47 28.59 -1.24
CA VAL A 154 -2.64 29.95 -0.73
C VAL A 154 -1.30 30.69 -0.74
N ASP A 155 -1.25 31.82 -1.47
CA ASP A 155 -0.03 32.56 -1.80
C ASP A 155 0.64 33.17 -0.55
N THR A 156 1.79 32.63 -0.15
CA THR A 156 2.35 32.76 1.22
C THR A 156 3.83 33.14 1.25
N GLY A 157 4.28 34.01 0.34
CA GLY A 157 5.56 34.73 0.51
C GLY A 157 6.85 33.88 0.50
N ILE A 158 6.79 32.57 0.24
CA ILE A 158 7.98 31.79 -0.14
C ILE A 158 8.32 32.09 -1.60
N THR A 159 9.51 32.63 -1.80
CA THR A 159 10.25 32.64 -3.07
C THR A 159 10.77 31.24 -3.35
N PHE A 160 10.14 30.58 -4.31
CA PHE A 160 10.75 29.44 -4.98
C PHE A 160 11.64 30.00 -6.07
N ASP A 161 12.90 29.59 -6.09
CA ASP A 161 13.72 29.84 -7.25
C ASP A 161 13.17 29.01 -8.40
N LYS A 162 12.70 29.70 -9.44
CA LYS A 162 12.17 29.05 -10.61
C LYS A 162 13.31 28.32 -11.32
N VAL A 163 13.37 27.00 -11.16
CA VAL A 163 14.38 26.17 -11.80
C VAL A 163 14.09 26.01 -13.30
N CYS A 164 12.84 25.70 -13.67
CA CYS A 164 12.40 25.65 -15.06
C CYS A 164 10.88 25.85 -15.19
N ALA A 165 10.39 26.00 -16.43
CA ALA A 165 8.96 25.92 -16.73
C ALA A 165 8.68 24.61 -17.48
N LEU A 166 7.63 23.90 -17.10
CA LEU A 166 7.15 22.73 -17.82
C LEU A 166 5.99 23.12 -18.72
N THR A 167 5.99 22.62 -19.95
CA THR A 167 4.79 22.61 -20.79
C THR A 167 3.75 21.65 -20.22
N ASN A 168 2.48 21.84 -20.57
CA ASN A 168 1.40 20.92 -20.18
C ASN A 168 1.67 19.48 -20.63
N ALA A 169 2.28 19.30 -21.81
CA ALA A 169 2.65 18.00 -22.35
C ALA A 169 3.75 17.33 -21.51
N GLU A 170 4.79 18.08 -21.13
CA GLU A 170 5.86 17.57 -20.25
C GLU A 170 5.33 17.20 -18.87
N ASN A 171 4.53 18.09 -18.25
CA ASN A 171 3.94 17.84 -16.95
C ASN A 171 3.06 16.57 -16.97
N LYS A 172 2.19 16.45 -17.99
CA LYS A 172 1.37 15.26 -18.18
C LYS A 172 2.23 14.00 -18.31
N ARG A 173 3.26 14.03 -19.17
CA ARG A 173 4.17 12.90 -19.38
C ARG A 173 4.83 12.44 -18.07
N TYR A 174 5.37 13.38 -17.28
CA TYR A 174 6.01 13.02 -16.01
C TYR A 174 5.05 12.48 -14.98
N ARG A 175 3.86 13.09 -14.86
CA ARG A 175 2.83 12.64 -13.92
C ARG A 175 2.37 11.22 -14.24
N GLU A 176 2.09 10.95 -15.50
CA GLU A 176 1.65 9.62 -15.92
C GLU A 176 2.76 8.58 -15.77
N ALA A 177 4.00 8.92 -16.11
CA ALA A 177 5.15 8.03 -15.91
C ALA A 177 5.38 7.71 -14.42
N TYR A 178 5.38 8.74 -13.57
CA TYR A 178 5.52 8.54 -12.12
C TYR A 178 4.36 7.73 -11.55
N GLY A 179 3.11 8.01 -11.96
CA GLY A 179 1.93 7.24 -11.54
C GLY A 179 2.05 5.76 -11.90
N ARG A 180 2.46 5.45 -13.13
CA ARG A 180 2.70 4.06 -13.56
C ARG A 180 3.80 3.37 -12.76
N LEU A 181 4.95 4.02 -12.58
CA LEU A 181 6.04 3.46 -11.77
C LEU A 181 5.64 3.25 -10.32
N ARG A 182 4.88 4.17 -9.77
CA ARG A 182 4.34 4.06 -8.42
C ARG A 182 3.42 2.84 -8.30
N THR A 183 2.44 2.70 -9.19
CA THR A 183 1.56 1.52 -9.22
C THR A 183 2.34 0.22 -9.42
N MET A 184 3.41 0.23 -10.23
CA MET A 184 4.26 -0.95 -10.42
C MET A 184 5.03 -1.31 -9.15
N VAL A 185 5.75 -0.34 -8.56
CA VAL A 185 6.61 -0.56 -7.40
C VAL A 185 5.81 -0.89 -6.14
N ASN A 186 4.59 -0.38 -6.03
CA ASN A 186 3.68 -0.63 -4.91
C ASN A 186 2.82 -1.90 -5.08
N ARG A 187 3.01 -2.71 -6.14
CA ARG A 187 2.39 -4.04 -6.21
C ARG A 187 3.09 -4.99 -5.24
N GLU A 188 2.67 -4.95 -3.98
CA GLU A 188 3.29 -5.61 -2.83
C GLU A 188 3.15 -7.14 -2.76
N SER A 189 2.68 -7.82 -3.82
CA SER A 189 2.38 -9.25 -3.71
C SER A 189 3.64 -10.11 -3.51
N LEU A 190 4.72 -9.85 -4.25
CA LEU A 190 5.99 -10.58 -4.04
C LEU A 190 6.64 -10.19 -2.71
N GLN A 191 6.58 -8.90 -2.34
CA GLN A 191 7.10 -8.42 -1.07
C GLN A 191 6.40 -9.07 0.13
N HIS A 192 5.07 -9.23 0.06
CA HIS A 192 4.28 -9.90 1.09
C HIS A 192 4.67 -11.38 1.24
N ILE A 193 4.96 -12.09 0.14
CA ILE A 193 5.49 -13.46 0.18
C ILE A 193 6.86 -13.51 0.86
N VAL A 194 7.76 -12.57 0.53
CA VAL A 194 9.08 -12.48 1.18
C VAL A 194 8.92 -12.25 2.68
N ILE A 195 8.12 -11.25 3.07
CA ILE A 195 7.84 -10.93 4.47
C ILE A 195 7.30 -12.14 5.24
N THR A 196 6.28 -12.79 4.71
CA THR A 196 5.67 -13.96 5.36
C THR A 196 6.65 -15.14 5.44
N SER A 197 7.54 -15.29 4.46
CA SER A 197 8.60 -16.31 4.47
C SER A 197 9.67 -16.02 5.54
N ASP A 198 10.02 -14.75 5.74
CA ASP A 198 10.94 -14.33 6.81
C ASP A 198 10.30 -14.57 8.19
N ILE A 199 9.00 -14.29 8.36
CA ILE A 199 8.25 -14.64 9.58
C ILE A 199 8.30 -16.15 9.85
N LEU A 200 8.06 -16.97 8.83
CA LEU A 200 8.13 -18.43 8.97
C LEU A 200 9.54 -18.86 9.40
N THR A 201 10.58 -18.27 8.79
CA THR A 201 11.98 -18.54 9.15
C THR A 201 12.26 -18.18 10.61
N ASP A 202 11.85 -17.00 11.06
CA ASP A 202 12.02 -16.55 12.45
C ASP A 202 11.30 -17.46 13.44
N VAL A 203 10.07 -17.89 13.11
CA VAL A 203 9.31 -18.84 13.94
C VAL A 203 10.02 -20.18 14.03
N VAL A 204 10.51 -20.72 12.91
CA VAL A 204 11.27 -21.98 12.89
C VAL A 204 12.57 -21.86 13.68
N SER A 205 13.33 -20.78 13.48
CA SER A 205 14.57 -20.50 14.23
C SER A 205 14.31 -20.35 15.73
N GLY A 206 13.21 -19.69 16.12
CA GLY A 206 12.80 -19.60 17.52
C GLY A 206 12.49 -20.95 18.14
N VAL A 207 11.84 -21.86 17.40
CA VAL A 207 11.58 -23.24 17.86
C VAL A 207 12.87 -24.05 17.94
N VAL A 208 13.79 -23.91 16.98
CA VAL A 208 15.12 -24.54 17.02
C VAL A 208 15.89 -24.08 18.26
N LEU A 209 15.89 -22.77 18.56
CA LEU A 209 16.55 -22.22 19.74
C LEU A 209 15.92 -22.73 21.04
N ASP A 210 14.59 -22.80 21.12
CA ASP A 210 13.86 -23.36 22.27
C ASP A 210 14.22 -24.84 22.53
N LEU A 211 14.40 -25.63 21.46
CA LEU A 211 14.91 -27.00 21.54
C LEU A 211 16.36 -27.08 22.06
N GLN A 212 17.17 -26.02 21.88
CA GLN A 212 18.55 -25.93 22.35
C GLN A 212 18.66 -25.48 23.82
N THR A 213 17.90 -24.48 24.26
CA THR A 213 18.23 -23.74 25.49
C THR A 213 17.54 -24.23 26.76
N THR A 214 16.25 -24.59 26.73
CA THR A 214 15.49 -24.69 28.00
C THR A 214 14.35 -25.71 28.00
N HIS A 215 13.88 -26.18 26.83
CA HIS A 215 12.76 -27.13 26.74
C HIS A 215 12.93 -28.20 25.66
N GLY A 216 14.15 -28.77 25.54
CA GLY A 216 14.47 -29.88 24.62
C GLY A 216 13.64 -31.17 24.80
N SER A 217 12.60 -31.15 25.64
CA SER A 217 11.57 -32.19 25.65
C SER A 217 10.78 -32.13 24.36
N THR A 218 11.03 -33.12 23.50
CA THR A 218 10.13 -33.50 22.39
C THR A 218 8.98 -34.39 22.89
N PHE A 219 8.91 -34.69 24.19
CA PHE A 219 7.91 -35.57 24.79
C PHE A 219 6.73 -34.83 25.43
N ASP A 220 6.84 -33.50 25.62
CA ASP A 220 5.73 -32.69 26.10
C ASP A 220 4.79 -32.35 24.94
N GLU A 221 3.63 -33.00 24.92
CA GLU A 221 2.62 -32.85 23.89
C GLU A 221 2.10 -31.42 23.79
N ARG A 222 1.90 -30.73 24.92
CA ARG A 222 1.40 -29.35 24.95
C ARG A 222 2.41 -28.38 24.35
N ILE A 223 3.70 -28.56 24.64
CA ILE A 223 4.77 -27.74 24.05
C ILE A 223 4.87 -28.02 22.54
N ASN A 224 4.80 -29.28 22.13
CA ASN A 224 4.81 -29.62 20.70
C ASN A 224 3.57 -29.10 19.97
N ASP A 225 2.40 -29.07 20.59
CA ASP A 225 1.18 -28.45 20.04
C ASP A 225 1.36 -26.96 19.82
N GLU A 226 1.97 -26.27 20.78
CA GLU A 226 2.31 -24.85 20.63
C GLU A 226 3.25 -24.62 19.44
N ARG A 227 4.30 -25.44 19.32
CA ARG A 227 5.25 -25.38 18.19
C ARG A 227 4.54 -25.65 16.86
N ARG A 228 3.70 -26.69 16.78
CA ARG A 228 2.89 -27.01 15.60
C ARG A 228 1.99 -25.84 15.21
N ARG A 229 1.30 -25.23 16.17
CA ARG A 229 0.38 -24.12 15.92
C ARG A 229 1.10 -22.88 15.41
N LYS A 230 2.24 -22.52 16.01
CA LYS A 230 3.05 -21.37 15.57
C LYS A 230 3.56 -21.54 14.15
N ILE A 231 4.18 -22.69 13.86
CA ILE A 231 4.70 -22.99 12.52
C ILE A 231 3.55 -23.09 11.51
N GLY A 232 2.47 -23.78 11.86
CA GLY A 232 1.30 -23.92 11.00
C GLY A 232 0.64 -22.58 10.66
N SER A 233 0.53 -21.67 11.62
CA SER A 233 -0.01 -20.32 11.40
C SER A 233 0.89 -19.49 10.47
N ALA A 234 2.21 -19.52 10.67
CA ALA A 234 3.14 -18.80 9.80
C ALA A 234 3.16 -19.39 8.37
N LEU A 235 3.10 -20.72 8.27
CA LEU A 235 3.04 -21.42 6.99
C LEU A 235 1.73 -21.11 6.23
N ALA A 236 0.60 -21.07 6.94
CA ALA A 236 -0.68 -20.67 6.37
C ALA A 236 -0.62 -19.25 5.78
N ALA A 237 0.05 -18.31 6.45
CA ALA A 237 0.24 -16.96 5.95
C ALA A 237 1.06 -16.92 4.65
N VAL A 238 2.17 -17.68 4.57
CA VAL A 238 2.99 -17.77 3.35
C VAL A 238 2.18 -18.32 2.18
N ILE A 239 1.46 -19.41 2.40
CA ILE A 239 0.71 -20.08 1.34
C ILE A 239 -0.47 -19.22 0.87
N ALA A 240 -1.16 -18.55 1.79
CA ALA A 240 -2.18 -17.57 1.44
C ALA A 240 -1.60 -16.40 0.64
N ALA A 241 -0.38 -15.94 0.96
CA ALA A 241 0.33 -14.91 0.21
C ALA A 241 0.66 -15.37 -1.22
N VAL A 242 1.16 -16.60 -1.39
CA VAL A 242 1.42 -17.21 -2.71
C VAL A 242 0.14 -17.29 -3.54
N HIS A 243 -0.96 -17.76 -2.95
CA HIS A 243 -2.25 -17.85 -3.64
C HIS A 243 -2.79 -16.46 -4.03
N SER A 244 -2.72 -15.51 -3.09
CA SER A 244 -3.16 -14.13 -3.31
C SER A 244 -2.37 -13.44 -4.41
N HIS A 245 -1.06 -13.73 -4.54
CA HIS A 245 -0.22 -13.16 -5.59
C HIS A 245 -0.72 -13.52 -6.99
N ARG A 246 -1.14 -14.78 -7.22
CA ARG A 246 -1.78 -15.19 -8.48
C ARG A 246 -3.06 -14.41 -8.74
N GLN A 247 -3.98 -14.43 -7.77
CA GLN A 247 -5.29 -13.79 -7.91
C GLN A 247 -5.16 -12.29 -8.19
N ARG A 248 -4.33 -11.59 -7.40
CA ARG A 248 -4.07 -10.15 -7.54
C ARG A 248 -3.43 -9.83 -8.89
N SER A 249 -2.47 -10.61 -9.36
CA SER A 249 -1.81 -10.37 -10.64
C SER A 249 -2.77 -10.48 -11.83
N ILE A 250 -3.62 -11.52 -11.84
CA ILE A 250 -4.63 -11.71 -12.89
C ILE A 250 -5.70 -10.62 -12.82
N ALA A 251 -6.20 -10.32 -11.63
CA ALA A 251 -7.18 -9.26 -11.42
C ALA A 251 -6.64 -7.89 -11.88
N SER A 252 -5.36 -7.63 -11.62
CA SER A 252 -4.70 -6.40 -12.04
C SER A 252 -4.56 -6.31 -13.56
N ALA A 253 -4.22 -7.41 -14.23
CA ALA A 253 -4.17 -7.47 -15.70
C ALA A 253 -5.57 -7.29 -16.32
N SER A 254 -6.59 -7.94 -15.74
CA SER A 254 -7.98 -7.76 -16.15
C SER A 254 -8.47 -6.32 -15.95
N LYS A 255 -8.11 -5.67 -14.84
CA LYS A 255 -8.45 -4.26 -14.57
C LYS A 255 -7.78 -3.32 -15.57
N THR A 256 -6.54 -3.62 -15.97
CA THR A 256 -5.73 -2.75 -16.86
C THR A 256 -6.11 -2.90 -18.33
N PHE A 257 -6.30 -4.14 -18.81
CA PHE A 257 -6.47 -4.43 -20.23
C PHE A 257 -7.88 -4.92 -20.60
N GLY A 258 -8.76 -5.09 -19.61
CA GLY A 258 -10.09 -5.67 -19.77
C GLY A 258 -10.12 -7.17 -19.50
N HIS A 259 -11.29 -7.66 -19.10
CA HIS A 259 -11.54 -9.08 -18.84
C HIS A 259 -11.30 -9.92 -20.11
N ASN A 260 -10.62 -11.07 -19.96
CA ASN A 260 -10.26 -11.99 -21.05
C ASN A 260 -9.42 -11.36 -22.18
N SER A 261 -8.74 -10.25 -21.92
CA SER A 261 -7.75 -9.70 -22.85
C SER A 261 -6.58 -10.66 -23.07
N PRO A 262 -5.88 -10.60 -24.23
CA PRO A 262 -4.68 -11.40 -24.47
C PRO A 262 -3.62 -11.24 -23.36
N GLN A 263 -3.49 -10.04 -22.79
CA GLN A 263 -2.57 -9.73 -21.69
C GLN A 263 -3.01 -10.41 -20.39
N SER A 264 -4.29 -10.36 -20.04
CA SER A 264 -4.80 -11.06 -18.85
C SER A 264 -4.68 -12.59 -18.97
N GLN A 265 -4.88 -13.13 -20.18
CA GLN A 265 -4.67 -14.55 -20.48
C GLN A 265 -3.19 -14.92 -20.42
N ALA A 266 -2.29 -14.05 -20.92
CA ALA A 266 -0.85 -14.25 -20.82
C ALA A 266 -0.40 -14.31 -19.36
N VAL A 267 -0.89 -13.41 -18.49
CA VAL A 267 -0.56 -13.44 -17.05
C VAL A 267 -1.05 -14.73 -16.40
N ASP A 268 -2.27 -15.20 -16.67
CA ASP A 268 -2.74 -16.49 -16.13
C ASP A 268 -1.93 -17.68 -16.68
N ALA A 269 -1.57 -17.65 -17.97
CA ALA A 269 -0.71 -18.66 -18.59
C ALA A 269 0.67 -18.74 -17.91
N LEU A 270 1.27 -17.61 -17.51
CA LEU A 270 2.53 -17.63 -16.77
C LEU A 270 2.43 -18.39 -15.43
N PHE A 271 1.32 -18.24 -14.70
CA PHE A 271 1.09 -19.01 -13.47
C PHE A 271 0.80 -20.48 -13.76
N HIS A 272 0.13 -20.78 -14.89
CA HIS A 272 -0.09 -22.15 -15.35
C HIS A 272 1.25 -22.83 -15.67
N ASP A 273 2.11 -22.17 -16.45
CA ASP A 273 3.44 -22.65 -16.80
C ASP A 273 4.33 -22.85 -15.56
N LEU A 274 4.24 -21.95 -14.56
CA LEU A 274 4.92 -22.14 -13.28
C LEU A 274 4.40 -23.38 -12.54
N ALA A 275 3.08 -23.60 -12.52
CA ALA A 275 2.50 -24.79 -11.92
C ALA A 275 2.91 -26.08 -12.65
N GLU A 276 3.01 -26.06 -13.97
CA GLU A 276 3.48 -27.20 -14.76
C GLU A 276 4.97 -27.48 -14.55
N SER A 277 5.81 -26.43 -14.51
CA SER A 277 7.27 -26.57 -14.42
C SER A 277 7.81 -26.71 -12.99
N SER A 278 7.04 -26.34 -11.96
CA SER A 278 7.50 -26.36 -10.57
C SER A 278 6.64 -27.23 -9.67
N PHE A 279 7.20 -28.38 -9.28
CA PHE A 279 6.66 -29.26 -8.24
C PHE A 279 6.29 -28.48 -6.96
N ASP A 280 7.21 -27.66 -6.45
CA ASP A 280 7.03 -26.94 -5.18
C ASP A 280 5.82 -26.00 -5.20
N TYR A 281 5.77 -25.09 -6.18
CA TYR A 281 4.67 -24.13 -6.37
C TYR A 281 3.32 -24.82 -6.51
N ARG A 282 3.25 -25.90 -7.29
CA ARG A 282 2.01 -26.65 -7.52
C ARG A 282 1.45 -27.20 -6.22
N TRP A 283 2.28 -27.86 -5.42
CA TRP A 283 1.86 -28.46 -4.15
C TRP A 283 1.61 -27.42 -3.05
N LEU A 284 2.36 -26.32 -3.01
CA LEU A 284 2.06 -25.21 -2.11
C LEU A 284 0.73 -24.55 -2.45
N SER A 285 0.38 -24.45 -3.73
CA SER A 285 -0.92 -23.91 -4.17
C SER A 285 -2.08 -24.78 -3.71
N GLU A 286 -1.97 -26.12 -3.78
CA GLU A 286 -3.00 -27.02 -3.24
C GLU A 286 -3.07 -27.03 -1.73
N LEU A 287 -1.92 -26.93 -1.07
CA LEU A 287 -1.88 -26.92 0.39
C LEU A 287 -2.70 -25.76 0.95
N ASN A 288 -2.88 -24.67 0.19
CA ASN A 288 -3.81 -23.59 0.55
C ASN A 288 -5.25 -24.11 0.73
N GLU A 289 -5.75 -24.92 -0.20
CA GLU A 289 -7.10 -25.50 -0.11
C GLU A 289 -7.22 -26.44 1.09
N TRP A 290 -6.22 -27.30 1.31
CA TRP A 290 -6.22 -28.23 2.44
C TRP A 290 -6.21 -27.53 3.80
N MET A 291 -5.45 -26.45 3.92
CA MET A 291 -5.42 -25.66 5.16
C MET A 291 -6.71 -24.86 5.39
N GLN A 292 -7.39 -24.42 4.32
CA GLN A 292 -8.69 -23.75 4.45
C GLN A 292 -9.82 -24.69 4.89
N HIS A 293 -9.72 -25.98 4.56
CA HIS A 293 -10.72 -26.99 4.92
C HIS A 293 -10.40 -27.76 6.22
N ASP A 294 -9.49 -27.23 7.05
CA ASP A 294 -9.06 -27.82 8.33
C ASP A 294 -8.61 -29.29 8.20
N GLU A 295 -7.96 -29.62 7.08
CA GLU A 295 -7.28 -30.91 6.93
C GLU A 295 -5.94 -30.91 7.67
N SER A 296 -6.00 -30.71 8.99
CA SER A 296 -4.87 -30.57 9.92
C SER A 296 -3.85 -31.72 9.87
N ASN A 297 -4.23 -32.87 9.29
CA ASN A 297 -3.39 -34.06 9.14
C ASN A 297 -2.59 -34.12 7.82
N ALA A 298 -2.68 -33.12 6.94
CA ALA A 298 -1.89 -33.08 5.71
C ALA A 298 -0.39 -32.80 5.98
N LEU A 299 -0.09 -32.11 7.07
CA LEU A 299 1.25 -31.71 7.47
C LEU A 299 1.77 -32.59 8.61
N ARG A 300 2.98 -33.10 8.46
CA ARG A 300 3.70 -33.86 9.49
C ARG A 300 4.85 -33.03 10.02
N TYR A 301 4.79 -32.68 11.30
CA TYR A 301 5.82 -31.89 11.96
C TYR A 301 6.87 -32.81 12.58
N GLN A 302 8.14 -32.57 12.29
CA GLN A 302 9.26 -33.29 12.88
C GLN A 302 10.10 -32.35 13.73
N PHE A 303 10.15 -32.62 15.03
CA PHE A 303 11.02 -31.93 15.99
C PHE A 303 12.11 -32.88 16.46
N THR A 304 13.37 -32.58 16.14
CA THR A 304 14.51 -33.41 16.52
C THR A 304 15.42 -32.61 17.46
N ALA A 305 15.40 -32.94 18.75
CA ALA A 305 16.38 -32.45 19.71
C ALA A 305 17.64 -33.32 19.65
N ARG A 306 18.83 -32.70 19.60
CA ARG A 306 20.11 -33.41 19.61
C ARG A 306 21.04 -32.79 20.64
N ARG A 307 21.80 -33.63 21.35
CA ARG A 307 22.73 -33.22 22.41
C ARG A 307 24.11 -32.83 21.88
N HIS A 308 24.51 -33.37 20.73
CA HIS A 308 25.85 -33.20 20.15
C HIS A 308 25.83 -32.68 18.70
N ASP A 309 24.64 -32.43 18.15
CA ASP A 309 24.40 -31.88 16.82
C ASP A 309 23.36 -30.75 16.92
N GLU A 310 23.18 -29.98 15.85
CA GLU A 310 22.10 -28.98 15.76
C GLU A 310 20.71 -29.65 15.82
N PRO A 311 19.81 -29.15 16.68
CA PRO A 311 18.40 -29.52 16.60
C PRO A 311 17.82 -29.14 15.25
N HIS A 312 16.88 -29.95 14.78
CA HIS A 312 16.29 -29.80 13.45
C HIS A 312 14.78 -29.79 13.56
N VAL A 313 14.17 -28.85 12.86
CA VAL A 313 12.73 -28.71 12.69
C VAL A 313 12.44 -28.83 11.20
N ASP A 314 11.50 -29.71 10.85
CA ASP A 314 11.00 -29.83 9.49
C ASP A 314 9.48 -30.03 9.48
N VAL A 315 8.86 -29.68 8.37
CA VAL A 315 7.44 -29.87 8.10
C VAL A 315 7.31 -30.59 6.78
N HIS A 316 6.76 -31.80 6.81
CA HIS A 316 6.60 -32.65 5.65
C HIS A 316 5.17 -32.70 5.15
N LEU A 317 4.99 -32.74 3.83
CA LEU A 317 3.70 -33.00 3.21
C LEU A 317 3.51 -34.51 3.01
N ASP A 318 2.39 -35.06 3.46
CA ASP A 318 2.13 -36.50 3.37
C ASP A 318 2.01 -36.97 1.90
N ARG A 319 3.00 -37.73 1.43
CA ARG A 319 3.05 -38.24 0.04
C ARG A 319 1.87 -39.14 -0.31
N HIS A 320 1.30 -39.87 0.65
CA HIS A 320 0.11 -40.71 0.38
C HIS A 320 -1.12 -39.85 0.11
N ARG A 321 -1.28 -38.74 0.84
CA ARG A 321 -2.35 -37.77 0.57
C ARG A 321 -2.15 -37.06 -0.76
N MET A 322 -0.92 -36.68 -1.07
CA MET A 322 -0.55 -36.14 -2.38
C MET A 322 -0.94 -37.11 -3.51
N ALA A 323 -0.61 -38.40 -3.37
CA ALA A 323 -0.99 -39.41 -4.36
C ALA A 323 -2.52 -39.58 -4.47
N ALA A 324 -3.24 -39.56 -3.35
CA ALA A 324 -4.71 -39.63 -3.35
C ALA A 324 -5.35 -38.45 -4.08
N ARG A 325 -4.84 -37.22 -3.86
CA ARG A 325 -5.29 -36.01 -4.56
C ARG A 325 -4.98 -36.04 -6.05
N ALA A 326 -3.77 -36.46 -6.42
CA ALA A 326 -3.35 -36.55 -7.81
C ALA A 326 -4.19 -37.56 -8.62
N ASN A 327 -4.79 -38.55 -7.96
CA ASN A 327 -5.65 -39.55 -8.58
C ASN A 327 -7.14 -39.13 -8.67
N GLN A 328 -7.52 -37.91 -8.26
CA GLN A 328 -8.92 -37.47 -8.32
C GLN A 328 -9.34 -37.14 -9.78
N PRO A 329 -10.52 -37.63 -10.23
CA PRO A 329 -11.01 -37.38 -11.58
C PRO A 329 -11.25 -35.88 -11.81
N GLY A 330 -10.75 -35.36 -12.94
CA GLY A 330 -10.86 -33.95 -13.32
C GLY A 330 -9.64 -33.09 -12.97
N THR A 331 -8.66 -33.63 -12.24
CA THR A 331 -7.43 -32.91 -11.90
C THR A 331 -6.28 -33.36 -12.81
N ARG A 332 -5.66 -32.41 -13.53
CA ARG A 332 -4.58 -32.70 -14.50
C ARG A 332 -3.23 -32.61 -13.79
N TRP A 333 -2.94 -33.59 -12.93
CA TRP A 333 -1.65 -33.67 -12.22
C TRP A 333 -0.60 -34.37 -13.08
N PRO A 334 0.64 -33.85 -13.13
CA PRO A 334 1.77 -34.61 -13.65
C PRO A 334 1.96 -35.93 -12.89
N ALA A 335 2.45 -36.91 -13.64
CA ALA A 335 2.18 -38.32 -13.42
C ALA A 335 2.51 -38.84 -12.00
N PRO A 336 1.82 -39.89 -11.53
CA PRO A 336 2.15 -40.66 -10.31
C PRO A 336 3.64 -41.03 -10.16
N GLY A 337 4.41 -41.01 -11.25
CA GLY A 337 5.85 -41.21 -11.28
C GLY A 337 6.68 -40.15 -10.54
N GLU A 338 6.27 -38.87 -10.51
CA GLU A 338 7.02 -37.83 -9.77
C GLU A 338 6.99 -38.09 -8.26
N LEU A 339 5.82 -38.45 -7.71
CA LEU A 339 5.68 -38.81 -6.29
C LEU A 339 6.35 -40.15 -5.97
N ALA A 340 6.29 -41.13 -6.88
CA ALA A 340 6.95 -42.41 -6.69
C ALA A 340 8.48 -42.31 -6.66
N ALA A 341 9.05 -41.32 -7.34
CA ALA A 341 10.49 -41.05 -7.35
C ALA A 341 11.01 -40.40 -6.06
N LEU A 342 10.14 -39.80 -5.24
CA LEU A 342 10.53 -39.20 -3.96
C LEU A 342 10.85 -40.31 -2.94
N GLY A 343 12.09 -40.35 -2.44
CA GLY A 343 12.50 -41.30 -1.40
C GLY A 343 11.94 -41.02 0.00
N ARG A 344 11.39 -39.81 0.22
CA ARG A 344 10.80 -39.35 1.49
C ARG A 344 9.68 -38.33 1.25
N ASP A 345 8.87 -38.06 2.27
CA ASP A 345 7.88 -36.98 2.23
C ASP A 345 8.60 -35.63 1.99
N PRO A 346 8.15 -34.79 1.04
CA PRO A 346 8.82 -33.53 0.71
C PRO A 346 8.72 -32.53 1.86
N SER A 347 9.79 -31.77 2.09
CA SER A 347 9.81 -30.69 3.08
C SER A 347 9.11 -29.45 2.51
N VAL A 348 8.09 -28.97 3.21
CA VAL A 348 7.35 -27.76 2.87
C VAL A 348 8.23 -26.52 3.05
N LEU A 349 9.15 -26.53 4.02
CA LEU A 349 10.09 -25.43 4.23
C LEU A 349 11.06 -25.31 3.04
N ASP A 350 11.59 -26.43 2.55
CA ASP A 350 12.42 -26.45 1.34
C ASP A 350 11.63 -26.02 0.10
N MET A 351 10.36 -26.42 -0.01
CA MET A 351 9.48 -26.00 -1.11
C MET A 351 9.26 -24.48 -1.10
N VAL A 352 8.96 -23.88 0.06
CA VAL A 352 8.81 -22.41 0.22
C VAL A 352 10.08 -21.69 -0.21
N LYS A 353 11.25 -22.19 0.21
CA LYS A 353 12.54 -21.63 -0.19
C LYS A 353 12.81 -21.79 -1.69
N GLY A 354 12.43 -22.93 -2.26
CA GLY A 354 12.63 -23.28 -3.67
C GLY A 354 11.77 -22.47 -4.65
N ILE A 355 10.58 -22.01 -4.23
CA ILE A 355 9.71 -21.19 -5.09
C ILE A 355 10.12 -19.73 -5.16
N GLN A 356 10.82 -19.19 -4.16
CA GLN A 356 11.15 -17.77 -4.08
C GLN A 356 11.88 -17.22 -5.33
N PRO A 357 12.95 -17.85 -5.85
CA PRO A 357 13.58 -17.38 -7.09
C PRO A 357 12.66 -17.50 -8.31
N LYS A 358 11.80 -18.54 -8.36
CA LYS A 358 10.86 -18.75 -9.47
C LYS A 358 9.77 -17.68 -9.50
N LEU A 359 9.24 -17.31 -8.32
CA LEU A 359 8.28 -16.22 -8.17
C LEU A 359 8.90 -14.86 -8.51
N THR A 360 10.17 -14.65 -8.19
CA THR A 360 10.89 -13.43 -8.59
C THR A 360 11.02 -13.33 -10.11
N ALA A 361 11.41 -14.43 -10.77
CA ALA A 361 11.48 -14.48 -12.23
C ALA A 361 10.10 -14.30 -12.89
N LEU A 362 9.06 -14.93 -12.32
CA LEU A 362 7.67 -14.78 -12.76
C LEU A 362 7.22 -13.32 -12.65
N GLN A 363 7.50 -12.65 -11.53
CA GLN A 363 7.14 -11.24 -11.33
C GLN A 363 7.77 -10.35 -12.41
N GLY A 364 9.02 -10.59 -12.79
CA GLY A 364 9.65 -9.85 -13.90
C GLY A 364 8.92 -10.02 -15.23
N GLN A 365 8.41 -11.22 -15.52
CA GLN A 365 7.61 -11.47 -16.73
C GLN A 365 6.23 -10.80 -16.67
N ILE A 366 5.58 -10.83 -15.50
CA ILE A 366 4.32 -10.13 -15.24
C ILE A 366 4.49 -8.62 -15.41
N ASP A 367 5.57 -8.05 -14.89
CA ASP A 367 5.89 -6.62 -14.99
C ASP A 367 6.12 -6.22 -16.46
N ASN A 368 6.78 -7.06 -17.26
CA ASN A 368 6.96 -6.81 -18.69
C ASN A 368 5.63 -6.77 -19.47
N ILE A 369 4.62 -7.53 -19.03
CA ILE A 369 3.29 -7.51 -19.64
C ILE A 369 2.52 -6.26 -19.18
N LEU A 370 2.57 -5.95 -17.88
CA LEU A 370 1.75 -4.89 -17.28
C LEU A 370 2.35 -3.50 -17.48
N TYR A 371 3.67 -3.40 -17.65
CA TYR A 371 4.42 -2.16 -17.74
C TYR A 371 5.49 -2.23 -18.85
N PRO A 372 5.08 -2.42 -20.12
CA PRO A 372 6.02 -2.54 -21.23
C PRO A 372 6.86 -1.28 -21.45
N THR A 373 6.39 -0.11 -20.98
CA THR A 373 7.06 1.19 -21.09
C THR A 373 7.91 1.55 -19.87
N VAL A 374 8.18 0.61 -18.95
CA VAL A 374 8.87 0.90 -17.68
C VAL A 374 10.20 1.64 -17.87
N ALA A 375 10.97 1.32 -18.90
CA ALA A 375 12.23 2.00 -19.20
C ALA A 375 12.02 3.47 -19.62
N GLU A 376 10.98 3.73 -20.41
CA GLU A 376 10.60 5.09 -20.82
C GLU A 376 10.08 5.89 -19.63
N ASP A 377 9.30 5.25 -18.76
CA ASP A 377 8.78 5.86 -17.54
C ASP A 377 9.90 6.21 -16.56
N VAL A 378 10.89 5.31 -16.38
CA VAL A 378 12.10 5.58 -15.61
C VAL A 378 12.90 6.73 -16.21
N ALA A 379 13.09 6.76 -17.53
CA ALA A 379 13.79 7.84 -18.20
C ALA A 379 13.07 9.19 -17.99
N ALA A 380 11.74 9.22 -18.09
CA ALA A 380 10.94 10.41 -17.85
C ALA A 380 11.06 10.92 -16.41
N VAL A 381 11.05 10.02 -15.41
CA VAL A 381 11.23 10.41 -14.00
C VAL A 381 12.68 10.83 -13.71
N LYS A 382 13.69 10.17 -14.29
CA LYS A 382 15.09 10.61 -14.21
C LYS A 382 15.28 12.00 -14.80
N GLU A 383 14.64 12.28 -15.94
CA GLU A 383 14.66 13.61 -16.55
C GLU A 383 14.04 14.65 -15.63
N LEU A 384 12.86 14.39 -15.06
CA LEU A 384 12.20 15.28 -14.09
C LEU A 384 13.12 15.58 -12.91
N ILE A 385 13.70 14.56 -12.28
CA ILE A 385 14.63 14.71 -11.14
C ILE A 385 15.86 15.53 -11.57
N GLY A 386 16.41 15.25 -12.75
CA GLY A 386 17.55 15.98 -13.30
C GLY A 386 17.30 17.46 -13.50
N ARG A 387 16.04 17.87 -13.75
CA ARG A 387 15.68 19.29 -13.86
C ARG A 387 15.85 20.07 -12.57
N PHE A 388 15.86 19.42 -11.41
CA PHE A 388 16.10 20.05 -10.11
C PHE A 388 17.58 20.16 -9.74
N GLY A 389 18.50 19.73 -10.60
CA GLY A 389 19.94 19.96 -10.44
C GLY A 389 20.62 19.24 -9.27
N GLY A 390 19.88 18.42 -8.51
CA GLY A 390 20.41 17.67 -7.36
C GLY A 390 20.70 18.54 -6.13
N GLU A 391 20.16 19.76 -6.06
CA GLU A 391 20.28 20.61 -4.90
C GLU A 391 19.49 20.05 -3.71
N LYS A 392 20.00 20.26 -2.49
CA LYS A 392 19.31 19.82 -1.27
C LYS A 392 18.13 20.75 -0.99
N GLY A 393 16.91 20.25 -1.13
CA GLY A 393 15.68 21.01 -0.90
C GLY A 393 14.44 20.18 -1.18
N MET A 394 13.28 20.84 -1.26
CA MET A 394 12.03 20.19 -1.65
C MET A 394 11.62 20.64 -3.04
N ASP A 395 11.51 19.66 -3.94
CA ASP A 395 11.20 19.86 -5.34
C ASP A 395 9.70 20.15 -5.51
N ALA A 396 9.36 21.29 -6.10
CA ALA A 396 7.98 21.71 -6.33
C ALA A 396 7.78 22.16 -7.78
N VAL A 397 6.59 21.91 -8.31
CA VAL A 397 6.06 22.41 -9.59
C VAL A 397 4.83 23.19 -9.20
N LYS A 398 4.76 24.45 -9.64
CA LYS A 398 3.59 25.31 -9.45
C LYS A 398 3.00 25.59 -10.84
N SER A 399 1.68 25.55 -10.96
CA SER A 399 1.00 25.99 -12.17
C SER A 399 1.26 27.49 -12.43
N ALA A 400 1.32 27.89 -13.71
CA ALA A 400 1.48 29.30 -14.06
C ALA A 400 0.23 30.11 -13.63
N PRO A 401 0.37 31.40 -13.29
CA PRO A 401 -0.77 32.26 -12.93
C PRO A 401 -1.84 32.25 -14.03
N GLY A 402 -3.09 31.95 -13.66
CA GLY A 402 -4.24 31.95 -14.58
C GLY A 402 -4.61 30.61 -15.24
N ALA A 403 -3.99 29.50 -14.85
CA ALA A 403 -4.40 28.17 -15.30
C ALA A 403 -5.72 27.73 -14.64
N THR A 404 -6.69 27.25 -15.43
CA THR A 404 -8.02 26.80 -14.97
C THR A 404 -8.02 25.41 -14.31
N HIS A 405 -6.86 24.73 -14.28
CA HIS A 405 -6.62 23.50 -13.52
C HIS A 405 -5.46 23.75 -12.55
N GLU A 406 -5.76 23.97 -11.27
CA GLU A 406 -4.80 23.71 -10.19
C GLU A 406 -5.21 22.40 -9.48
N PRO A 407 -4.25 21.54 -9.06
CA PRO A 407 -3.03 21.96 -8.37
C PRO A 407 -1.75 21.16 -8.71
N TRP A 408 -0.60 21.66 -8.25
CA TRP A 408 0.49 20.78 -7.80
C TRP A 408 1.29 21.48 -6.69
N THR A 409 1.52 20.75 -5.61
CA THR A 409 2.52 20.99 -4.59
C THR A 409 3.24 19.66 -4.34
N PRO A 410 4.52 19.69 -3.92
CA PRO A 410 5.58 18.75 -4.29
C PRO A 410 5.15 17.31 -4.54
N PRO A 411 5.71 16.62 -5.56
CA PRO A 411 5.62 15.18 -5.49
C PRO A 411 6.51 14.82 -4.30
N HIS A 412 5.91 14.35 -3.23
CA HIS A 412 6.65 13.40 -2.43
C HIS A 412 6.82 12.17 -3.33
N LEU A 413 7.84 12.23 -4.20
CA LEU A 413 8.27 11.10 -5.00
C LEU A 413 8.57 10.03 -3.96
N SER A 414 7.74 8.99 -3.97
CA SER A 414 7.81 7.93 -2.98
C SER A 414 9.26 7.46 -2.90
N PRO A 415 9.85 7.37 -1.69
CA PRO A 415 11.16 6.79 -1.47
C PRO A 415 11.42 5.52 -2.27
N ARG A 416 10.38 4.68 -2.40
CA ARG A 416 10.42 3.43 -3.16
C ARG A 416 10.59 3.66 -4.66
N VAL A 417 9.81 4.57 -5.24
CA VAL A 417 9.92 4.92 -6.66
C VAL A 417 11.27 5.57 -6.95
N LEU A 418 11.74 6.46 -6.08
CA LEU A 418 13.07 7.06 -6.20
C LEU A 418 14.18 6.01 -6.14
N SER A 419 14.11 5.09 -5.17
CA SER A 419 15.07 3.99 -5.04
C SER A 419 15.03 3.06 -6.27
N PHE A 420 13.84 2.74 -6.77
CA PHE A 420 13.66 1.96 -7.99
C PHE A 420 14.30 2.64 -9.20
N VAL A 421 13.98 3.91 -9.43
CA VAL A 421 14.50 4.71 -10.55
C VAL A 421 16.02 4.83 -10.51
N ARG A 422 16.61 5.00 -9.32
CA ARG A 422 18.08 5.06 -9.14
C ARG A 422 18.76 3.73 -9.43
N ASN A 423 18.13 2.61 -9.08
CA ASN A 423 18.70 1.27 -9.22
C ASN A 423 18.29 0.53 -10.49
N PHE A 424 17.50 1.16 -11.36
CA PHE A 424 16.93 0.52 -12.55
C PHE A 424 18.01 -0.05 -13.49
N ASP A 425 19.11 0.70 -13.70
CA ASP A 425 20.18 0.29 -14.62
C ASP A 425 20.98 -0.92 -14.10
N ASN A 426 20.88 -1.26 -12.81
CA ASN A 426 21.54 -2.40 -12.18
C ASN A 426 20.70 -3.70 -12.24
N ARG A 427 19.49 -3.66 -12.81
CA ARG A 427 18.54 -4.79 -12.86
C ARG A 427 18.52 -5.53 -14.20
N HIS A 428 19.33 -5.11 -15.17
CA HIS A 428 19.46 -5.74 -16.48
C HIS A 428 20.77 -6.51 -16.62
#